data_AF-A0A2A4NR35-F1
#
_entry.id   AF-A0A2A4NR35-F1
#
_cell.length_a   1.000
_cell.length_b   1.000
_cell.length_c   1.000
_cell.angle_alpha   90.00
_cell.angle_beta   90.00
_cell.angle_gamma   90.00
#
_symmetry.space_group_name_H-M   'P 1'
#
loop_
_entity.id
_entity.type
_entity.pdbx_description
1 polymer ?
#
loop_
_entity_poly.entity_id
_entity_poly.type
_entity_poly.pdbx_seq_one_letter_code
_entity_poly.pdbx_strand_id
1 'polypeptide(L)'
;MDEKDVMVDLKINRKESGLSGEDLAHLLDTSTARISKLHTGKAVMTIEELCSLSLIYGKTVDHLFGLAICKLAKSLRYRLSDMPNEPNYWKAHDQRLDCLNSMTTRLLTLSPEQNASA
;
A
#
# COMPACT_ATOMS: atom_id res chain seq x y z
N MET A 1 -7.59 6.72 6.03
CA MET A 1 -6.20 7.20 5.91
C MET A 1 -5.89 7.26 4.44
N ASP A 2 -5.78 8.46 3.89
CA ASP A 2 -5.44 8.70 2.49
C ASP A 2 -3.96 8.34 2.26
N GLU A 3 -3.61 7.97 1.03
CA GLU A 3 -2.24 7.76 0.57
C GLU A 3 -1.35 8.99 0.87
N LYS A 4 -1.95 10.19 0.85
CA LYS A 4 -1.29 11.44 1.25
C LYS A 4 -0.96 11.52 2.74
N ASP A 5 -1.81 11.00 3.61
CA ASP A 5 -1.63 11.06 5.06
C ASP A 5 -0.35 10.31 5.46
N VAL A 6 -0.14 9.11 4.91
CA VAL A 6 1.05 8.29 5.20
C VAL A 6 2.35 8.96 4.74
N MET A 7 2.34 9.64 3.59
CA MET A 7 3.51 10.36 3.09
C MET A 7 3.88 11.55 3.97
N VAL A 8 2.86 12.26 4.43
CA VAL A 8 3.00 13.36 5.37
C VAL A 8 3.59 12.82 6.67
N ASP A 9 3.07 11.72 7.18
CA ASP A 9 3.56 11.07 8.41
C ASP A 9 5.02 10.62 8.29
N LEU A 10 5.44 10.00 7.18
CA LEU A 10 6.84 9.60 7.00
C LEU A 10 7.80 10.80 7.01
N LYS A 11 7.42 11.91 6.37
CA LYS A 11 8.23 13.14 6.37
C LYS A 11 8.27 13.80 7.75
N ILE A 12 7.15 13.79 8.47
CA ILE A 12 7.05 14.33 9.83
C ILE A 12 7.91 13.50 10.76
N ASN A 13 7.70 12.18 10.80
CA ASN A 13 8.47 11.26 11.65
C ASN A 13 9.98 11.40 11.40
N ARG A 14 10.44 11.49 10.14
CA ARG A 14 11.86 11.73 9.85
C ARG A 14 12.38 13.03 10.48
N LYS A 15 11.63 14.12 10.31
CA LYS A 15 11.99 15.44 10.85
C LYS A 15 12.01 15.45 12.37
N GLU A 16 11.00 14.85 13.01
CA GLU A 16 10.91 14.73 14.47
C GLU A 16 12.03 13.87 15.05
N SER A 17 12.49 12.88 14.29
CA SER A 17 13.63 12.03 14.66
C SER A 17 15.00 12.72 14.47
N GLY A 18 15.03 13.92 13.88
CA GLY A 18 16.28 14.62 13.56
C GLY A 18 17.12 14.00 12.44
N LEU A 19 16.60 12.98 11.75
CA LEU A 19 17.34 12.26 10.71
C LEU A 19 17.36 13.03 9.40
N SER A 20 18.51 13.09 8.73
CA SER A 20 18.61 13.56 7.35
C SER A 20 18.03 12.53 6.37
N GLY A 21 17.91 12.92 5.09
CA GLY A 21 17.52 11.96 4.04
C GLY A 21 18.60 10.90 3.78
N GLU A 22 19.87 11.25 4.02
CA GLU A 22 21.01 10.35 3.89
C GLU A 22 21.07 9.35 5.03
N ASP A 23 20.81 9.78 6.26
CA ASP A 23 20.74 8.89 7.43
C ASP A 23 19.66 7.83 7.24
N LEU A 24 18.46 8.26 6.82
CA LEU A 24 17.36 7.33 6.57
C LEU A 24 17.67 6.38 5.41
N ALA A 25 18.33 6.87 4.35
CA ALA A 25 18.75 6.03 3.23
C ALA A 25 19.75 4.96 3.69
N HIS A 26 20.73 5.34 4.52
CA HIS A 26 21.70 4.42 5.09
C HIS A 26 21.04 3.37 6.00
N LEU A 27 20.17 3.79 6.92
CA LEU A 27 19.47 2.89 7.86
C LEU A 27 18.53 1.91 7.16
N LEU A 28 17.99 2.28 6.01
CA LEU A 28 17.14 1.42 5.18
C LEU A 28 17.90 0.66 4.10
N ASP A 29 19.24 0.71 4.11
CA ASP A 29 20.11 0.11 3.09
C ASP A 29 19.65 0.42 1.65
N THR A 30 19.41 1.71 1.40
CA THR A 30 18.85 2.18 0.13
C THR A 30 19.41 3.53 -0.31
N SER A 31 18.93 4.05 -1.43
CA SER A 31 19.35 5.35 -1.97
C SER A 31 18.48 6.51 -1.49
N THR A 32 19.06 7.70 -1.39
CA THR A 32 18.29 8.95 -1.12
C THR A 32 17.21 9.20 -2.19
N ALA A 33 17.44 8.79 -3.43
CA ALA A 33 16.45 8.82 -4.50
C ALA A 33 15.23 7.92 -4.19
N ARG A 34 15.46 6.73 -3.62
CA ARG A 34 14.39 5.84 -3.13
C ARG A 34 13.61 6.52 -2.01
N ILE A 35 14.30 7.09 -1.00
CA ILE A 35 13.66 7.82 0.10
C ILE A 35 12.76 8.95 -0.42
N SER A 36 13.23 9.73 -1.40
CA SER A 36 12.43 10.77 -2.05
C SER A 36 11.17 10.21 -2.73
N LYS A 37 11.28 9.08 -3.44
CA LYS A 37 10.13 8.40 -4.07
C LYS A 37 9.14 7.86 -3.03
N LEU A 38 9.61 7.35 -1.90
CA LEU A 38 8.77 6.88 -0.80
C LEU A 38 7.99 8.04 -0.17
N HIS A 39 8.67 9.12 0.18
CA HIS A 39 8.07 10.35 0.70
C HIS A 39 7.12 11.08 -0.27
N THR A 40 7.11 10.69 -1.54
CA THR A 40 6.20 11.25 -2.57
C THR A 40 5.21 10.22 -3.09
N GLY A 41 5.16 9.00 -2.53
CA GLY A 41 4.25 7.93 -2.96
C GLY A 41 4.55 7.31 -4.33
N LYS A 42 5.58 7.81 -5.02
CA LYS A 42 6.00 7.31 -6.32
C LYS A 42 6.53 5.87 -6.22
N ALA A 43 6.95 5.44 -5.03
CA ALA A 43 7.39 4.09 -4.72
C ALA A 43 6.48 3.42 -3.67
N VAL A 44 6.29 2.09 -3.80
CA VAL A 44 5.68 1.23 -2.76
C VAL A 44 6.79 0.76 -1.82
N MET A 45 6.57 0.79 -0.51
CA MET A 45 7.51 0.25 0.48
C MET A 45 7.58 -1.29 0.40
N THR A 46 8.77 -1.85 0.60
CA THR A 46 8.93 -3.28 0.86
C THR A 46 8.53 -3.60 2.31
N ILE A 47 8.33 -4.88 2.61
CA ILE A 47 8.06 -5.32 4.00
C ILE A 47 9.26 -5.00 4.88
N GLU A 48 10.48 -5.19 4.39
CA GLU A 48 11.72 -4.87 5.11
C GLU A 48 11.81 -3.37 5.42
N GLU A 49 11.57 -2.48 4.44
CA GLU A 49 11.53 -1.03 4.65
C GLU A 49 10.47 -0.66 5.70
N LEU A 50 9.30 -1.29 5.66
CA LEU A 50 8.21 -1.05 6.59
C LEU A 50 8.56 -1.47 8.03
N CYS A 51 9.13 -2.66 8.20
CA CYS A 51 9.60 -3.16 9.49
C CYS A 51 10.73 -2.29 10.03
N SER A 52 11.69 -1.91 9.20
CA SER A 52 12.79 -1.02 9.60
C SER A 52 12.29 0.36 10.04
N LEU A 53 11.35 0.96 9.29
CA LEU A 53 10.73 2.23 9.68
C LEU A 53 9.95 2.14 11.00
N SER A 54 9.32 1.00 11.28
CA SER A 54 8.64 0.75 12.56
C SER A 54 9.61 0.79 13.74
N LEU A 55 10.83 0.25 13.55
CA LEU A 55 11.90 0.24 14.55
C LEU A 55 12.55 1.62 14.69
N ILE A 56 12.84 2.30 13.57
CA ILE A 56 13.48 3.61 13.56
C ILE A 56 12.59 4.67 14.24
N TYR A 57 11.28 4.65 13.96
CA TYR A 57 10.35 5.65 14.49
C TYR A 57 9.56 5.20 15.72
N GLY A 58 9.73 3.97 16.18
CA GLY A 58 8.98 3.42 17.32
C GLY A 58 7.46 3.40 17.08
N LYS A 59 7.02 3.14 15.85
CA LYS A 59 5.60 3.12 15.44
C LYS A 59 5.15 1.69 15.14
N THR A 60 3.85 1.42 15.26
CA THR A 60 3.30 0.12 14.81
C THR A 60 3.29 0.04 13.29
N VAL A 61 3.54 -1.16 12.77
CA VAL A 61 3.56 -1.43 11.33
C VAL A 61 2.22 -1.11 10.68
N ASP A 62 1.11 -1.35 11.40
CA ASP A 62 -0.26 -1.06 10.95
C ASP A 62 -0.47 0.40 10.57
N HIS A 63 0.18 1.33 11.29
CA HIS A 63 0.10 2.75 11.00
C HIS A 63 0.83 3.13 9.71
N LEU A 64 1.89 2.40 9.35
CA LEU A 64 2.68 2.66 8.14
C LEU A 64 2.13 1.93 6.89
N PHE A 65 1.26 0.93 7.07
CA PHE A 65 0.76 0.03 6.02
C PHE A 65 -0.17 0.69 4.98
N GLY A 66 -0.79 1.84 5.31
CA GLY A 66 -1.84 2.43 4.48
C GLY A 66 -1.45 2.69 3.03
N LEU A 67 -0.20 3.15 2.79
CA LEU A 67 0.29 3.44 1.44
C LEU A 67 0.41 2.18 0.58
N ALA A 68 0.94 1.09 1.14
CA ALA A 68 1.13 -0.16 0.43
C ALA A 68 -0.22 -0.77 0.03
N ILE A 69 -1.18 -0.76 0.95
CA ILE A 69 -2.52 -1.31 0.71
C ILE A 69 -3.27 -0.48 -0.34
N CYS A 70 -3.27 0.86 -0.27
CA CYS A 70 -4.00 1.68 -1.24
C CYS A 70 -3.48 1.50 -2.68
N LYS A 71 -2.16 1.48 -2.88
CA LYS A 71 -1.56 1.29 -4.21
C LYS A 71 -1.78 -0.12 -4.75
N LEU A 72 -1.67 -1.14 -3.89
CA LEU A 72 -1.98 -2.52 -4.27
C LEU A 72 -3.47 -2.70 -4.58
N ALA A 73 -4.36 -2.09 -3.81
CA ALA A 73 -5.81 -2.15 -4.03
C ALA A 73 -6.19 -1.52 -5.37
N LYS A 74 -5.65 -0.34 -5.71
CA LYS A 74 -5.84 0.29 -7.04
C LYS A 74 -5.38 -0.64 -8.17
N SER A 75 -4.19 -1.23 -8.05
CA SER A 75 -3.65 -2.16 -9.05
C SER A 75 -4.48 -3.45 -9.17
N LEU A 76 -4.92 -4.01 -8.05
CA LEU A 76 -5.76 -5.22 -8.04
C LEU A 76 -7.14 -4.97 -8.66
N ARG A 77 -7.75 -3.81 -8.43
CA ARG A 77 -9.01 -3.42 -9.10
C ARG A 77 -8.85 -3.39 -10.63
N TYR A 78 -7.77 -2.81 -11.12
CA TYR A 78 -7.48 -2.79 -12.56
C TYR A 78 -7.28 -4.20 -13.14
N ARG A 79 -6.55 -5.07 -12.44
CA ARG A 79 -6.38 -6.47 -12.87
C ARG A 79 -7.67 -7.28 -12.81
N LEU A 80 -8.55 -6.97 -11.86
CA LEU A 80 -9.87 -7.59 -11.77
C LEU A 80 -10.76 -7.23 -12.95
N SER A 81 -10.68 -6.00 -13.48
CA SER A 81 -11.44 -5.63 -14.68
C SER A 81 -10.99 -6.35 -15.94
N ASP A 82 -9.75 -6.83 -15.98
CA ASP A 82 -9.17 -7.60 -17.09
C ASP A 82 -8.97 -9.09 -16.72
N MET A 83 -9.83 -9.61 -15.84
CA MET A 83 -9.73 -10.99 -15.39
C MET A 83 -10.00 -11.95 -16.56
N PRO A 84 -9.10 -12.91 -16.84
CA PRO A 84 -9.32 -13.85 -17.93
C PRO A 84 -10.54 -14.73 -17.66
N ASN A 85 -11.20 -15.13 -18.74
CA ASN A 85 -12.23 -16.15 -18.69
C ASN A 85 -11.65 -17.44 -18.11
N GLU A 86 -12.47 -18.15 -17.35
CA GLU A 86 -12.12 -19.47 -16.86
C GLU A 86 -12.00 -20.49 -18.01
N PRO A 87 -11.20 -21.55 -17.84
CA PRO A 87 -11.11 -22.62 -18.82
C PRO A 87 -12.46 -23.32 -19.03
N ASN A 88 -12.67 -23.85 -20.23
CA ASN A 88 -13.85 -24.67 -20.52
C ASN A 88 -13.93 -25.85 -19.54
N TYR A 89 -15.14 -26.11 -19.03
CA TYR A 89 -15.44 -27.19 -18.07
C TYR A 89 -14.72 -27.06 -16.72
N TRP A 90 -14.36 -25.83 -16.32
CA TRP A 90 -13.83 -25.57 -14.99
C TRP A 90 -14.87 -25.91 -13.91
N LYS A 91 -14.59 -26.96 -13.13
CA LYS A 91 -15.55 -27.49 -12.14
C LYS A 91 -15.81 -26.56 -10.96
N ALA A 92 -14.97 -25.55 -10.76
CA ALA A 92 -15.05 -24.64 -9.63
C ALA A 92 -15.47 -23.22 -10.03
N HIS A 93 -16.41 -23.11 -10.98
CA HIS A 93 -16.97 -21.83 -11.44
C HIS A 93 -17.52 -21.00 -10.28
N ASP A 94 -18.42 -21.60 -9.49
CA ASP A 94 -19.11 -20.90 -8.40
C ASP A 94 -18.12 -20.41 -7.33
N GLN A 95 -17.16 -21.25 -6.92
CA GLN A 95 -16.13 -20.85 -5.95
C GLN A 95 -15.23 -19.73 -6.50
N ARG A 96 -14.92 -19.76 -7.81
CA ARG A 96 -14.16 -18.69 -8.47
C ARG A 96 -14.96 -17.38 -8.43
N LEU A 97 -16.24 -17.43 -8.80
CA LEU A 97 -17.11 -16.24 -8.80
C LEU A 97 -17.27 -15.66 -7.39
N ASP A 98 -17.51 -16.51 -6.40
CA ASP A 98 -17.61 -16.10 -4.99
C ASP A 98 -16.32 -15.44 -4.50
N CYS A 99 -15.16 -16.02 -4.84
CA CYS A 99 -13.85 -15.46 -4.50
C CYS A 99 -13.66 -14.06 -5.11
N LEU A 100 -13.97 -13.89 -6.40
CA LEU A 100 -13.83 -12.62 -7.12
C LEU A 100 -14.80 -11.55 -6.60
N ASN A 101 -16.04 -11.93 -6.30
CA ASN A 101 -17.03 -11.03 -5.70
C ASN A 101 -16.61 -10.58 -4.31
N SER A 102 -16.22 -11.53 -3.46
CA SER A 102 -15.73 -11.25 -2.11
C SER A 102 -14.49 -10.34 -2.13
N MET A 103 -13.57 -10.56 -3.08
CA MET A 103 -12.41 -9.69 -3.28
C MET A 103 -12.81 -8.29 -3.74
N THR A 104 -13.77 -8.18 -4.66
CA THR A 104 -14.31 -6.90 -5.13
C THR A 104 -14.92 -6.10 -3.97
N THR A 105 -15.75 -6.73 -3.15
CA THR A 105 -16.33 -6.12 -1.95
C THR A 105 -15.25 -5.58 -1.01
N ARG A 106 -14.25 -6.41 -0.64
CA ARG A 106 -13.14 -5.97 0.22
C ARG A 106 -12.39 -4.79 -0.38
N LEU A 107 -12.10 -4.84 -1.67
CA LEU A 107 -11.40 -3.76 -2.35
C LEU A 107 -12.22 -2.46 -2.34
N LEU A 108 -13.54 -2.51 -2.54
CA LEU A 108 -14.41 -1.32 -2.46
C LEU A 108 -14.39 -0.69 -1.07
N THR A 109 -14.45 -1.49 0.00
CA THR A 109 -14.39 -1.00 1.39
C THR A 109 -13.09 -0.26 1.73
N LEU A 110 -11.96 -0.62 1.08
CA LEU A 110 -10.66 0.02 1.31
C LEU A 110 -10.52 1.42 0.69
N SER A 111 -11.52 1.93 -0.04
CA SER A 111 -11.51 3.26 -0.64
C SER A 111 -12.77 4.02 -0.24
N PRO A 112 -12.76 4.77 0.89
CA PRO A 112 -13.94 5.50 1.36
C PRO A 112 -14.45 6.59 0.39
N GLU A 113 -13.68 6.96 -0.64
CA GLU A 113 -14.07 8.00 -1.62
C GLU A 113 -15.23 7.62 -2.57
N GLN A 114 -15.76 6.39 -2.54
CA GLN A 114 -16.85 5.98 -3.44
C GLN A 114 -18.21 5.75 -2.77
N ASN A 115 -18.33 5.95 -1.45
CA ASN A 115 -19.61 5.81 -0.73
C ASN A 115 -20.33 7.15 -0.46
N ALA A 116 -19.95 8.25 -1.12
CA ALA A 116 -20.54 9.57 -0.92
C ALA A 116 -21.41 10.06 -2.11
N SER A 117 -21.99 9.14 -2.88
CA SER A 117 -23.04 9.47 -3.87
C SER A 117 -24.01 8.30 -4.00
N ALA A 118 -24.87 8.16 -3.00
CA ALA A 118 -26.16 7.49 -3.08
C ALA A 118 -27.11 8.19 -2.09
#